data_AF-A0A2J8QV18-F1
#
_entry.id   AF-A0A2J8QV18-F1
#
_cell.length_a   1.000
_cell.length_b   1.000
_cell.length_c   1.000
_cell.angle_alpha   90.00
_cell.angle_beta   90.00
_cell.angle_gamma   90.00
#
_symmetry.space_group_name_H-M   'P 1'
#
loop_
_entity.id
_entity.type
_entity.pdbx_description
1 polymer ?
#
loop_
_entity_poly.entity_id
_entity_poly.type
_entity_poly.pdbx_seq_one_letter_code
_entity_poly.pdbx_strand_id
1 'polypeptide(L)'
;MSICSSLARKFPKLTIIGEEDLPSEEVDQELIEDSQWEEILKQPCPSQYSAIKEEDLVVWVDPLDGTKEYTEGLLDNVTVLIGIAYEGKAIAGVINQPYYNYEAGPDAVLGRTIWG
;
A
#
# COMPACT_ATOMS: atom_id res chain seq x y z
N MET A 1 -5.51 5.85 -10.36
CA MET A 1 -5.03 4.70 -9.57
C MET A 1 -5.62 4.77 -8.15
N SER A 2 -6.35 3.75 -7.69
CA SER A 2 -7.06 3.75 -6.38
C SER A 2 -6.15 4.14 -5.20
N ILE A 3 -4.99 3.49 -5.06
CA ILE A 3 -4.05 3.72 -3.95
C ILE A 3 -3.54 5.16 -3.95
N CYS A 4 -3.00 5.62 -5.07
CA CYS A 4 -2.44 6.98 -5.18
C CYS A 4 -3.51 8.05 -4.92
N SER A 5 -4.73 7.88 -5.46
CA SER A 5 -5.81 8.85 -5.26
C SER A 5 -6.34 8.86 -3.83
N SER A 6 -6.43 7.70 -3.16
CA SER A 6 -6.83 7.63 -1.75
C SER A 6 -5.80 8.29 -0.83
N LEU A 7 -4.52 8.03 -1.07
CA LEU A 7 -3.42 8.65 -0.31
C LEU A 7 -3.35 10.15 -0.55
N ALA A 8 -3.39 10.61 -1.81
CA ALA A 8 -3.34 12.04 -2.14
C ALA A 8 -4.54 12.83 -1.59
N ARG A 9 -5.72 12.18 -1.47
CA ARG A 9 -6.90 12.81 -0.86
C ARG A 9 -6.70 13.08 0.64
N LYS A 10 -6.12 12.13 1.37
CA LYS A 10 -5.90 12.26 2.82
C LYS A 10 -4.65 13.05 3.18
N PHE A 11 -3.61 12.92 2.36
CA PHE A 11 -2.28 13.47 2.58
C PHE A 11 -1.82 14.23 1.33
N PRO A 12 -2.36 15.45 1.11
CA PRO A 12 -2.16 16.21 -0.12
C PRO A 12 -0.74 16.73 -0.35
N LYS A 13 0.14 16.66 0.66
CA LYS A 13 1.54 17.09 0.59
C LYS A 13 2.52 15.94 0.40
N LEU A 14 2.07 14.68 0.51
CA LEU A 14 2.93 13.53 0.27
C LEU A 14 3.42 13.53 -1.18
N THR A 15 4.70 13.18 -1.35
CA THR A 15 5.18 12.76 -2.66
C THR A 15 4.82 11.29 -2.84
N ILE A 16 4.03 10.97 -3.87
CA ILE A 16 3.61 9.59 -4.18
C ILE A 16 4.16 9.23 -5.56
N ILE A 17 4.87 8.10 -5.65
CA ILE A 17 5.48 7.60 -6.88
C ILE A 17 4.96 6.17 -7.10
N GLY A 18 4.15 5.98 -8.14
CA GLY A 18 3.70 4.65 -8.58
C GLY A 18 4.61 4.08 -9.66
N GLU A 19 4.67 2.75 -9.78
CA GLU A 19 5.32 2.07 -10.91
C GLU A 19 4.69 2.45 -12.26
N GLU A 20 3.36 2.45 -12.32
CA GLU A 20 2.61 2.66 -13.55
C GLU A 20 2.46 4.15 -13.90
N ASP A 21 2.84 4.52 -15.12
CA ASP A 21 2.63 5.85 -15.69
C ASP A 21 1.19 5.99 -16.21
N LEU A 22 0.25 6.18 -15.27
CA LEU A 22 -1.16 6.33 -15.58
C LEU A 22 -1.53 7.81 -15.82
N PRO A 23 -2.38 8.11 -16.83
CA PRO A 23 -2.87 9.46 -17.05
C PRO A 23 -3.65 9.96 -15.82
N SER A 24 -3.64 11.28 -15.62
CA SER A 24 -4.39 11.94 -14.55
C SER A 24 -5.90 11.96 -14.86
N GLU A 25 -6.53 10.79 -14.87
CA GLU A 25 -7.98 10.66 -15.01
C GLU A 25 -8.66 10.74 -13.64
N GLU A 26 -9.90 11.23 -13.63
CA GLU A 26 -10.75 11.17 -12.45
C GLU A 26 -10.94 9.70 -12.05
N VAL A 27 -10.52 9.36 -10.83
CA VAL A 27 -10.73 8.03 -10.28
C VAL A 27 -12.16 7.95 -9.77
N ASP A 28 -12.84 6.85 -10.10
CA ASP A 28 -14.17 6.54 -9.60
C ASP A 28 -14.21 6.65 -8.07
N GLN A 29 -15.22 7.33 -7.52
CA GLN A 29 -15.38 7.49 -6.08
C GLN A 29 -15.52 6.15 -5.36
N GLU A 30 -16.03 5.12 -6.04
CA GLU A 30 -16.14 3.76 -5.50
C GLU A 30 -14.77 3.11 -5.25
N LEU A 31 -13.72 3.56 -5.95
CA LEU A 31 -12.35 3.06 -5.81
C LEU A 31 -11.55 3.81 -4.74
N ILE A 32 -12.12 4.82 -4.08
CA ILE A 32 -11.40 5.59 -3.07
C ILE A 32 -11.69 5.06 -1.66
N GLU A 33 -10.65 4.72 -0.93
CA GLU A 33 -10.73 4.23 0.43
C GLU A 33 -10.48 5.36 1.45
N ASP A 34 -11.41 5.54 2.40
CA ASP A 34 -11.36 6.57 3.43
C ASP A 34 -11.25 6.05 4.86
N SER A 35 -11.28 4.73 5.05
CA SER A 35 -11.07 4.11 6.35
C SER A 35 -9.59 4.07 6.74
N GLN A 36 -9.34 3.65 7.97
CA GLN A 36 -8.03 3.49 8.57
C GLN A 36 -8.10 2.35 9.59
N TRP A 37 -6.98 1.71 9.88
CA TRP A 37 -6.95 0.60 10.83
C TRP A 37 -6.67 1.12 12.25
N GLU A 38 -7.72 1.21 13.06
CA GLU A 38 -7.68 1.77 14.41
C GLU A 38 -6.65 1.10 15.35
N GLU A 39 -6.40 -0.19 15.19
CA GLU A 39 -5.40 -0.90 16.01
C GLU A 39 -3.96 -0.46 15.73
N ILE A 40 -3.67 -0.02 14.50
CA ILE A 40 -2.36 0.54 14.13
C ILE A 40 -2.19 1.94 14.74
N LEU A 41 -3.25 2.75 14.74
CA LEU A 41 -3.20 4.11 15.29
C LEU A 41 -2.97 4.15 16.80
N LYS A 42 -3.26 3.06 17.50
CA LYS A 42 -2.95 2.90 18.94
C LYS A 42 -1.47 2.58 19.20
N GLN A 43 -0.71 2.19 18.17
CA GLN A 43 0.69 1.86 18.34
C GLN A 43 1.53 3.14 18.51
N PRO A 44 2.49 3.16 19.45
CA PRO A 44 3.33 4.34 19.64
C PRO A 44 4.23 4.56 18.41
N CYS A 45 4.24 5.77 17.88
CA CYS A 45 5.22 6.17 16.87
C CYS A 45 6.62 6.20 17.51
N PRO A 46 7.64 5.55 16.91
CA PRO A 46 9.02 5.65 17.38
C PRO A 46 9.47 7.11 17.51
N SER A 47 10.16 7.46 18.59
CA SER A 47 10.49 8.85 18.91
C SER A 47 11.27 9.56 17.81
N GLN A 48 12.12 8.82 17.08
CA GLN A 48 12.89 9.33 15.95
C GLN A 48 12.02 9.80 14.77
N TYR A 49 10.76 9.36 14.69
CA TYR A 49 9.83 9.69 13.60
C TYR A 49 8.67 10.59 14.06
N SER A 50 8.61 10.95 15.35
CA SER A 50 7.50 11.68 15.96
C SER A 50 7.28 13.11 15.43
N ALA A 51 8.31 13.71 14.83
CA ALA A 51 8.28 15.09 14.34
C ALA A 51 8.34 15.20 12.80
N ILE A 52 8.16 14.08 12.09
CA ILE A 52 8.14 14.06 10.62
C ILE A 52 6.98 14.91 10.10
N LYS A 53 7.24 15.69 9.06
CA LYS A 53 6.20 16.39 8.30
C LYS A 53 5.80 15.58 7.09
N GLU A 54 4.56 15.77 6.68
CA GLU A 54 3.98 15.10 5.52
C GLU A 54 4.78 15.36 4.23
N GLU A 55 5.18 16.61 3.98
CA GLU A 55 5.96 16.99 2.80
C GLU A 55 7.38 16.39 2.73
N ASP A 56 7.89 15.84 3.84
CA ASP A 56 9.21 15.22 3.89
C ASP A 56 9.17 13.70 3.61
N LEU A 57 7.97 13.13 3.45
CA LEU A 57 7.75 11.72 3.17
C LEU A 57 7.59 11.46 1.67
N VAL A 58 8.14 10.33 1.25
CA VAL A 58 7.97 9.79 -0.10
C VAL A 58 7.34 8.41 0.01
N VAL A 59 6.22 8.21 -0.67
CA VAL A 59 5.54 6.91 -0.77
C VAL A 59 5.79 6.32 -2.14
N TRP A 60 6.29 5.08 -2.15
CA TRP A 60 6.50 4.27 -3.35
C TRP A 60 5.42 3.22 -3.44
N VAL A 61 4.74 3.12 -4.59
CA VAL A 61 3.61 2.22 -4.78
C VAL A 61 3.90 1.30 -5.96
N ASP A 62 3.86 0.00 -5.69
CA ASP A 62 3.73 -1.04 -6.71
C ASP A 62 2.32 -1.62 -6.57
N PRO A 63 1.41 -1.31 -7.52
CA PRO A 63 0.02 -1.73 -7.42
C PRO A 63 -0.16 -3.23 -7.67
N LEU A 64 0.81 -3.90 -8.31
CA LEU A 64 0.76 -5.34 -8.62
C LEU A 64 2.18 -5.88 -8.87
N ASP A 65 2.87 -6.22 -7.79
CA ASP A 65 4.12 -6.95 -7.83
C ASP A 65 3.85 -8.42 -8.17
N GLY A 66 4.71 -9.01 -8.99
CA GLY A 66 4.48 -10.34 -9.57
C GLY A 66 3.50 -10.33 -10.76
N THR A 67 3.48 -9.25 -11.54
CA THR A 67 2.60 -9.12 -12.73
C THR A 67 2.72 -10.30 -13.69
N LYS A 68 3.93 -10.82 -13.93
CA LYS A 68 4.12 -11.97 -14.81
C LYS A 68 3.48 -13.23 -14.22
N GLU A 69 3.75 -13.51 -12.96
CA GLU A 69 3.22 -14.62 -12.20
C GLU A 69 1.69 -14.58 -12.16
N TYR A 70 1.10 -13.39 -12.03
CA TYR A 70 -0.35 -13.19 -12.15
C TYR A 70 -0.88 -13.66 -13.50
N THR A 71 -0.23 -13.29 -14.61
CA THR A 71 -0.64 -13.75 -15.95
C THR A 71 -0.45 -15.25 -16.17
N GLU A 72 0.45 -15.88 -15.42
CA GLU A 72 0.71 -17.33 -15.47
C GLU A 72 -0.15 -18.12 -14.48
N GLY A 73 -1.01 -17.45 -13.69
CA GLY A 73 -1.88 -18.07 -12.70
C GLY A 73 -1.19 -18.48 -11.39
N LEU A 74 0.05 -18.03 -11.16
CA LEU A 74 0.82 -18.28 -9.94
C LEU A 74 0.47 -17.22 -8.87
N LEU A 75 -0.79 -17.25 -8.44
CA LEU A 75 -1.42 -16.16 -7.70
C LEU A 75 -0.80 -15.90 -6.32
N ASP A 76 -0.25 -16.92 -5.67
CA ASP A 76 0.43 -16.77 -4.38
C ASP A 76 1.66 -15.85 -4.44
N ASN A 77 2.23 -15.58 -5.62
CA ASN A 77 3.38 -14.69 -5.75
C ASN A 77 2.98 -13.22 -5.87
N VAL A 78 1.69 -12.92 -6.01
CA VAL A 78 1.21 -11.56 -6.27
C VAL A 78 1.10 -10.77 -4.98
N THR A 79 1.71 -9.57 -4.97
CA THR A 79 1.59 -8.64 -3.84
C THR A 79 1.26 -7.23 -4.30
N VAL A 80 0.77 -6.42 -3.37
CA VAL A 80 0.61 -4.98 -3.50
C VAL A 80 1.54 -4.35 -2.47
N LEU A 81 2.41 -3.46 -2.92
CA LEU A 81 3.47 -2.88 -2.08
C LEU A 81 3.26 -1.37 -1.94
N ILE A 82 3.27 -0.91 -0.70
CA ILE A 82 3.34 0.52 -0.36
C ILE A 82 4.53 0.72 0.57
N GLY A 83 5.60 1.31 0.05
CA GLY A 83 6.80 1.66 0.83
C GLY A 83 6.78 3.13 1.24
N ILE A 84 7.15 3.43 2.48
CA ILE A 84 7.22 4.79 3.02
C ILE A 84 8.67 5.11 3.36
N ALA A 85 9.19 6.19 2.78
CA ALA A 85 10.55 6.66 2.96
C ALA A 85 10.61 8.06 3.57
N TYR A 86 11.61 8.27 4.42
CA TYR A 86 11.95 9.55 5.03
C TYR A 86 13.46 9.76 4.92
N GLU A 87 13.89 10.95 4.49
CA GLU A 87 15.31 11.28 4.26
C GLU A 87 16.06 10.24 3.41
N GLY A 88 15.39 9.70 2.38
CA GLY A 88 15.96 8.71 1.46
C GLY A 88 16.12 7.30 2.04
N LYS A 89 15.57 7.02 3.24
CA LYS A 89 15.57 5.69 3.86
C LYS A 89 14.15 5.15 3.95
N ALA A 90 13.96 3.88 3.61
CA ALA A 90 12.69 3.20 3.90
C ALA A 90 12.53 3.06 5.42
N ILE A 91 11.42 3.58 5.94
CA ILE A 91 11.13 3.62 7.39
C ILE A 91 9.87 2.84 7.78
N ALA A 92 8.98 2.58 6.83
CA ALA A 92 7.80 1.75 7.02
C ALA A 92 7.33 1.14 5.67
N GLY A 93 6.51 0.11 5.73
CA GLY A 93 5.88 -0.48 4.55
C GLY A 93 4.62 -1.26 4.85
N VAL A 94 3.81 -1.45 3.81
CA VAL A 94 2.63 -2.30 3.81
C VAL A 94 2.74 -3.25 2.63
N ILE A 95 2.52 -4.54 2.91
CA ILE A 95 2.47 -5.61 1.91
C ILE A 95 1.11 -6.27 2.04
N ASN A 96 0.29 -6.17 1.00
CA ASN A 96 -0.91 -6.98 0.87
C ASN A 96 -0.63 -8.13 -0.10
N GLN A 97 -1.05 -9.33 0.28
CA GLN A 97 -0.97 -10.52 -0.57
C GLN A 97 -2.40 -11.02 -0.78
N PRO A 98 -3.07 -10.63 -1.88
CA PRO A 98 -4.50 -10.85 -2.07
C PRO A 98 -4.87 -12.34 -2.11
N TYR A 99 -4.03 -13.15 -2.73
CA TYR A 99 -4.30 -14.57 -2.98
C TYR A 99 -3.68 -15.50 -1.95
N TYR A 100 -3.11 -14.97 -0.87
CA TYR A 100 -2.60 -15.82 0.20
C TYR A 100 -3.63 -16.88 0.61
N ASN A 101 -3.21 -18.15 0.64
CA ASN A 101 -4.02 -19.32 0.99
C ASN A 101 -5.17 -19.66 0.00
N TYR A 102 -5.16 -19.18 -1.24
CA TYR A 102 -6.26 -19.45 -2.19
C TYR A 102 -6.48 -20.95 -2.49
N GLU A 103 -5.47 -21.80 -2.28
CA GLU A 103 -5.56 -23.26 -2.43
C GLU A 103 -5.71 -24.03 -1.11
N ALA A 104 -5.72 -23.35 0.05
CA ALA A 104 -5.66 -23.99 1.37
C ALA A 104 -7.02 -24.57 1.85
N GLY A 105 -8.07 -24.49 1.02
CA GLY A 105 -9.40 -25.04 1.30
C GLY A 105 -10.41 -24.01 1.85
N PRO A 106 -11.66 -24.44 2.07
CA PRO A 106 -12.78 -23.53 2.36
C PRO A 106 -12.70 -22.80 3.70
N ASP A 107 -11.96 -23.32 4.67
CA ASP A 107 -11.84 -22.75 6.02
C ASP A 107 -10.56 -21.91 6.19
N ALA A 108 -9.78 -21.73 5.12
CA ALA A 108 -8.56 -20.96 5.19
C ALA A 108 -8.84 -19.45 5.23
N VAL A 109 -8.03 -18.73 6.00
CA VAL A 109 -8.02 -17.26 5.94
C VAL A 109 -7.38 -16.85 4.62
N LEU A 110 -8.19 -16.25 3.75
CA LEU A 110 -7.78 -15.77 2.44
C LEU A 110 -7.26 -14.34 2.52
N GLY A 111 -6.18 -14.10 1.79
CA GLY A 111 -5.51 -12.81 1.79
C GLY A 111 -4.82 -12.49 3.11
N ARG A 112 -3.81 -11.64 3.05
CA ARG A 112 -3.21 -11.08 4.27
C ARG A 112 -2.61 -9.72 4.00
N THR A 113 -2.56 -8.91 5.04
CA THR A 113 -1.83 -7.64 5.04
C THR A 113 -0.83 -7.65 6.18
N ILE A 114 0.41 -7.34 5.85
CA ILE A 114 1.53 -7.22 6.78
C ILE A 114 2.01 -5.77 6.70
N TRP A 115 2.40 -5.20 7.83
CA TRP A 115 2.95 -3.85 7.92
C TRP A 115 4.07 -3.81 8.96
N GLY A 116 4.96 -2.83 8.85
CA GLY A 116 6.09 -2.65 9.78
C GLY A 116 7.00 -1.52 9.38
#